data_AF-A0A9D1JLZ3-F1
#
_entry.id   AF-A0A9D1JLZ3-F1
#
_cell.length_a   1.000
_cell.length_b   1.000
_cell.length_c   1.000
_cell.angle_alpha   90.00
_cell.angle_beta   90.00
_cell.angle_gamma   90.00
#
_symmetry.space_group_name_H-M   'P 1'
#
loop_
_entity.id
_entity.type
_entity.pdbx_description
1 polymer ?
#
loop_
_entity_poly.entity_id
_entity_poly.type
_entity_poly.pdbx_seq_one_letter_code
_entity_poly.pdbx_strand_id
1 'polypeptide(L)'
;MVDKVFTPENITELKPNEVFVFGSNKAGNHVGGAARVALDKFGAVMGQGEGLQGRSYAIPTLDENMHKVELSDLERSVKDFADFTKIHPDLIFYVTKIGCGIAGFDLSEIVEIFKHVSFGDNVILPEEFGEEKCIDGFKGFDSDMTCRGFKFEEGETYEEDANPKVCEKGFHFCESPFSVLNYRPMLDDDCNFIPIHRVTALGRCRSDNDKTATTKIHIGAKLNFSDFIKAGIDFLYEKCIKRAPTVNVDTSDGAHIGSSGDEAQIGSSGYGARIGSSGNVAQIGSSGDEAQIGSSGDGAQIGSSGDGA
;
A
#
# COMPACT_ATOMS: atom_id res chain seq x y z
N MET A 1 10.03 0.06 -14.62
CA MET A 1 8.75 -0.67 -14.74
C MET A 1 8.96 -2.06 -14.14
N VAL A 2 8.32 -2.37 -13.02
CA VAL A 2 8.23 -3.75 -12.53
C VAL A 2 6.83 -4.20 -12.90
N ASP A 3 6.70 -5.24 -13.72
CA ASP A 3 5.41 -5.86 -13.93
C ASP A 3 4.90 -6.37 -12.59
N LYS A 4 3.70 -5.95 -12.16
CA LYS A 4 3.12 -6.41 -10.90
C LYS A 4 2.93 -7.92 -11.04
N VAL A 5 3.76 -8.68 -10.34
CA VAL A 5 3.72 -10.13 -10.31
C VAL A 5 2.49 -10.52 -9.51
N PHE A 6 1.67 -11.41 -10.04
CA PHE A 6 0.59 -12.06 -9.29
C PHE A 6 1.02 -13.46 -8.91
N THR A 7 0.41 -14.01 -7.86
CA THR A 7 0.65 -15.39 -7.48
C THR A 7 0.18 -16.30 -8.61
N PRO A 8 1.04 -17.17 -9.17
CA PRO A 8 0.61 -18.12 -10.18
C PRO A 8 -0.45 -19.06 -9.61
N GLU A 9 -1.47 -19.39 -10.41
CA GLU A 9 -2.51 -20.37 -10.08
C GLU A 9 -1.93 -21.70 -9.55
N ASN A 10 -0.82 -22.15 -10.16
CA ASN A 10 -0.17 -23.42 -9.82
C ASN A 10 1.31 -23.17 -9.50
N ILE A 11 1.63 -23.12 -8.22
CA ILE A 11 3.01 -23.06 -7.73
C ILE A 11 3.54 -24.49 -7.63
N THR A 12 4.45 -24.85 -8.53
CA THR A 12 5.04 -26.20 -8.58
C THR A 12 6.42 -26.26 -7.96
N GLU A 13 7.13 -25.13 -7.91
CA GLU A 13 8.49 -24.96 -7.42
C GLU A 13 8.64 -23.59 -6.74
N LEU A 14 9.59 -23.47 -5.82
CA LEU A 14 9.95 -22.23 -5.13
C LEU A 14 11.48 -22.09 -5.15
N LYS A 15 11.97 -20.86 -5.27
CA LYS A 15 13.38 -20.53 -4.98
C LYS A 15 13.64 -20.63 -3.47
N PRO A 16 14.92 -20.56 -3.03
CA PRO A 16 15.26 -20.65 -1.61
C PRO A 16 14.61 -19.57 -0.73
N ASN A 17 14.41 -18.37 -1.26
CA ASN A 17 13.82 -17.23 -0.53
C ASN A 17 12.31 -17.04 -0.80
N GLU A 18 11.67 -17.98 -1.49
CA GLU A 18 10.24 -17.89 -1.81
C GLU A 18 9.44 -18.82 -0.88
N VAL A 19 8.27 -18.35 -0.43
CA VAL A 19 7.42 -18.99 0.58
C VAL A 19 6.01 -19.17 0.03
N PHE A 20 5.47 -20.39 0.13
CA PHE A 20 4.10 -20.73 -0.26
C PHE A 20 3.12 -20.49 0.90
N VAL A 21 2.19 -19.53 0.73
CA VAL A 21 1.22 -19.18 1.77
C VAL A 21 -0.12 -19.83 1.50
N PHE A 22 -0.65 -20.57 2.47
CA PHE A 22 -1.81 -21.43 2.28
C PHE A 22 -2.77 -21.44 3.46
N GLY A 23 -4.03 -21.79 3.18
CA GLY A 23 -5.05 -22.00 4.22
C GLY A 23 -4.89 -23.35 4.91
N SER A 24 -4.83 -23.35 6.23
CA SER A 24 -4.73 -24.54 7.09
C SER A 24 -5.93 -24.67 8.02
N ASN A 25 -6.09 -25.82 8.69
CA ASN A 25 -6.86 -25.92 9.93
C ASN A 25 -5.93 -25.69 11.14
N LYS A 26 -6.49 -25.28 12.29
CA LYS A 26 -5.74 -25.03 13.53
C LYS A 26 -4.98 -26.26 14.05
N ALA A 27 -5.48 -27.46 13.77
CA ALA A 27 -4.82 -28.72 14.12
C ALA A 27 -3.63 -29.09 13.19
N GLY A 28 -3.39 -28.35 12.10
CA GLY A 28 -2.30 -28.63 11.15
C GLY A 28 -2.45 -29.93 10.36
N ASN A 29 -3.69 -30.39 10.12
CA ASN A 29 -3.96 -31.58 9.31
C ASN A 29 -3.92 -31.23 7.81
N HIS A 30 -2.73 -31.26 7.21
CA HIS A 30 -2.48 -30.85 5.82
C HIS A 30 -2.72 -31.98 4.80
N VAL A 31 -3.93 -32.55 4.80
CA VAL A 31 -4.26 -33.73 3.98
C VAL A 31 -4.95 -33.42 2.65
N GLY A 32 -5.35 -32.17 2.39
CA GLY A 32 -6.07 -31.80 1.17
C GLY A 32 -5.72 -30.42 0.62
N GLY A 33 -6.04 -30.21 -0.66
CA GLY A 33 -5.89 -28.91 -1.34
C GLY A 33 -4.48 -28.33 -1.28
N ALA A 34 -4.39 -27.00 -1.14
CA ALA A 34 -3.13 -26.27 -1.03
C ALA A 34 -2.29 -26.72 0.18
N ALA A 35 -2.93 -27.11 1.29
CA ALA A 35 -2.22 -27.61 2.46
C ALA A 35 -1.45 -28.90 2.16
N ARG A 36 -2.05 -29.82 1.38
CA ARG A 36 -1.35 -31.04 0.96
C ARG A 36 -0.15 -30.73 0.08
N VAL A 37 -0.27 -29.77 -0.83
CA VAL A 37 0.84 -29.32 -1.69
C VAL A 37 1.96 -28.72 -0.84
N ALA A 38 1.63 -27.88 0.15
CA ALA A 38 2.59 -27.31 1.08
C ALA A 38 3.38 -28.39 1.84
N LEU A 39 2.70 -29.43 2.30
CA LEU A 39 3.31 -30.57 2.99
C LEU A 39 4.21 -31.38 2.06
N ASP A 40 3.70 -31.78 0.89
CA ASP A 40 4.40 -32.68 -0.03
C ASP A 40 5.63 -32.02 -0.69
N LYS A 41 5.62 -30.69 -0.89
CA LYS A 41 6.63 -30.00 -1.71
C LYS A 41 7.43 -28.91 -0.99
N PHE A 42 6.83 -28.24 -0.02
CA PHE A 42 7.35 -26.97 0.50
C PHE A 42 7.63 -27.00 2.01
N GLY A 43 7.60 -28.19 2.61
CA GLY A 43 8.07 -28.39 3.98
C GLY A 43 7.10 -27.92 5.06
N ALA A 44 5.81 -27.83 4.76
CA ALA A 44 4.81 -27.74 5.83
C ALA A 44 4.86 -28.97 6.73
N VAL A 45 4.48 -28.80 7.99
CA VAL A 45 4.62 -29.80 9.06
C VAL A 45 3.24 -30.23 9.54
N MET A 46 2.97 -31.54 9.53
CA MET A 46 1.76 -32.09 10.14
C MET A 46 1.67 -31.71 11.61
N GLY A 47 0.52 -31.18 12.02
CA GLY A 47 0.29 -30.71 13.39
C GLY A 47 0.57 -29.22 13.61
N GLN A 48 1.14 -28.51 12.63
CA GLN A 48 1.38 -27.06 12.72
C GLN A 48 0.36 -26.29 11.86
N GLY A 49 -0.65 -25.72 12.54
CA GLY A 49 -1.78 -25.05 11.89
C GLY A 49 -1.54 -23.61 11.45
N GLU A 50 -0.48 -22.96 11.94
CA GLU A 50 -0.22 -21.53 11.73
C GLU A 50 1.28 -21.22 11.67
N GLY A 51 1.64 -20.16 10.92
CA GLY A 51 2.98 -19.62 10.87
C GLY A 51 3.91 -20.29 9.85
N LEU A 52 5.18 -19.87 9.87
CA LEU A 52 6.21 -20.37 8.96
C LEU A 52 6.64 -21.81 9.31
N GLN A 53 6.79 -22.64 8.28
CA GLN A 53 7.21 -24.04 8.35
C GLN A 53 7.88 -24.45 7.03
N GLY A 54 9.18 -24.72 7.09
CA GLY A 54 9.98 -24.92 5.88
C GLY A 54 9.91 -23.69 4.97
N ARG A 55 9.45 -23.87 3.74
CA ARG A 55 9.17 -22.80 2.77
C ARG A 55 7.66 -22.59 2.58
N SER A 56 6.88 -22.81 3.64
CA SER A 56 5.43 -22.61 3.64
C SER A 56 5.01 -21.75 4.83
N TYR A 57 3.99 -20.93 4.67
CA TYR A 57 3.35 -20.20 5.77
C TYR A 57 1.87 -20.57 5.85
N ALA A 58 1.44 -21.07 7.01
CA ALA A 58 0.05 -21.48 7.23
C ALA A 58 -0.77 -20.34 7.84
N ILE A 59 -1.96 -20.09 7.28
CA ILE A 59 -2.98 -19.20 7.83
C ILE A 59 -4.20 -20.05 8.22
N PRO A 60 -4.63 -20.08 9.50
CA PRO A 60 -5.81 -20.83 9.91
C PRO A 60 -7.09 -20.30 9.24
N THR A 61 -7.79 -21.20 8.55
CA THR A 61 -9.09 -20.96 7.90
C THR A 61 -10.17 -21.90 8.45
N LEU A 62 -9.76 -22.94 9.17
CA LEU A 62 -10.63 -23.88 9.86
C LEU A 62 -10.16 -24.05 11.31
N ASP A 63 -11.10 -24.26 12.22
CA ASP A 63 -10.80 -24.65 13.60
C ASP A 63 -10.31 -26.12 13.67
N GLU A 64 -10.04 -26.60 14.87
CA GLU A 64 -9.60 -27.98 15.14
C GLU A 64 -10.66 -29.03 14.77
N ASN A 65 -11.92 -28.63 14.68
CA ASN A 65 -13.07 -29.47 14.35
C ASN A 65 -13.49 -29.37 12.88
N MET A 66 -12.70 -28.69 12.03
CA MET A 66 -12.98 -28.45 10.61
C MET A 66 -14.20 -27.55 10.35
N HIS A 67 -14.58 -26.70 11.31
CA HIS A 67 -15.51 -25.60 11.07
C HIS A 67 -14.77 -24.36 10.59
N LYS A 68 -15.43 -23.54 9.78
CA LYS A 68 -14.95 -22.23 9.35
C LYS A 68 -14.61 -21.39 10.59
N VAL A 69 -13.41 -20.81 10.64
CA VAL A 69 -13.07 -19.83 11.70
C VAL A 69 -13.92 -18.57 11.55
N GLU A 70 -14.15 -17.87 12.66
CA GLU A 70 -14.79 -16.55 12.62
C GLU A 70 -13.96 -15.57 11.77
N LEU A 71 -14.63 -14.66 11.05
CA LEU A 71 -13.95 -13.68 10.18
C LEU A 71 -12.95 -12.82 10.96
N SER A 72 -13.25 -12.48 12.21
CA SER A 72 -12.35 -11.70 13.08
C SER A 72 -11.09 -12.46 13.49
N ASP A 73 -11.17 -13.79 13.61
CA ASP A 73 -9.99 -14.62 13.87
C ASP A 73 -9.14 -14.76 12.61
N LEU A 74 -9.76 -14.91 11.44
CA LEU A 74 -9.04 -14.91 10.17
C LEU A 74 -8.35 -13.56 9.90
N GLU A 75 -9.04 -12.44 10.14
CA GLU A 75 -8.48 -11.09 10.01
C GLU A 75 -7.25 -10.90 10.89
N ARG A 76 -7.30 -11.41 12.13
CA ARG A 76 -6.16 -11.41 13.05
C ARG A 76 -4.98 -12.21 12.49
N SER A 77 -5.20 -13.44 12.03
CA SER A 77 -4.14 -14.25 11.43
C SER A 77 -3.55 -13.63 10.17
N VAL A 78 -4.37 -12.95 9.34
CA VAL A 78 -3.89 -12.21 8.17
C VAL A 78 -3.04 -11.00 8.58
N LYS A 79 -3.42 -10.29 9.65
CA LYS A 79 -2.61 -9.21 10.21
C LYS A 79 -1.28 -9.72 10.78
N ASP A 80 -1.30 -10.83 11.51
CA ASP A 80 -0.09 -11.45 12.07
C ASP A 80 0.85 -11.90 10.94
N PHE A 81 0.31 -12.47 9.87
CA PHE A 81 1.06 -12.75 8.63
C PHE A 81 1.66 -11.47 8.01
N ALA A 82 0.89 -10.39 7.89
CA ALA A 82 1.40 -9.13 7.35
C ALA A 82 2.55 -8.57 8.20
N ASP A 83 2.41 -8.59 9.53
CA ASP A 83 3.45 -8.13 10.45
C ASP A 83 4.71 -9.01 10.37
N PHE A 84 4.54 -10.33 10.19
CA PHE A 84 5.63 -11.25 9.89
C PHE A 84 6.35 -10.90 8.58
N THR A 85 5.61 -10.62 7.50
CA THR A 85 6.23 -10.31 6.20
C THR A 85 7.08 -9.04 6.21
N LYS A 86 6.71 -8.05 7.04
CA LYS A 86 7.43 -6.78 7.19
C LYS A 86 8.79 -6.94 7.88
N ILE A 87 8.92 -7.89 8.80
CA ILE A 87 10.19 -8.20 9.48
C ILE A 87 11.07 -9.18 8.69
N HIS A 88 10.55 -9.74 7.60
CA HIS A 88 11.25 -10.66 6.70
C HIS A 88 11.27 -10.15 5.24
N PRO A 89 11.88 -8.97 4.97
CA PRO A 89 11.93 -8.40 3.62
C PRO A 89 12.79 -9.20 2.64
N ASP A 90 13.61 -10.13 3.14
CA ASP A 90 14.44 -11.05 2.35
C ASP A 90 13.64 -12.21 1.72
N LEU A 91 12.43 -12.47 2.23
CA LEU A 91 11.54 -13.53 1.77
C LEU A 91 10.44 -12.97 0.86
N ILE A 92 10.06 -13.73 -0.16
CA ILE A 92 8.95 -13.43 -1.07
C ILE A 92 7.80 -14.41 -0.77
N PHE A 93 6.62 -13.88 -0.48
CA PHE A 93 5.47 -14.68 -0.07
C PHE A 93 4.44 -14.76 -1.20
N TYR A 94 4.15 -15.97 -1.68
CA TYR A 94 3.11 -16.22 -2.67
C TYR A 94 1.83 -16.69 -1.99
N VAL A 95 0.84 -15.80 -1.93
CA VAL A 95 -0.46 -16.06 -1.32
C VAL A 95 -1.37 -16.80 -2.28
N THR A 96 -1.89 -17.95 -1.87
CA THR A 96 -2.94 -18.67 -2.59
C THR A 96 -4.33 -18.11 -2.27
N LYS A 97 -5.39 -18.57 -2.96
CA LYS A 97 -6.80 -18.24 -2.64
C LYS A 97 -7.20 -18.90 -1.31
N ILE A 98 -6.66 -18.42 -0.20
CA ILE A 98 -6.79 -19.06 1.11
C ILE A 98 -8.27 -19.19 1.48
N GLY A 99 -8.65 -20.32 2.07
CA GLY A 99 -10.02 -20.56 2.55
C GLY A 99 -11.08 -20.84 1.47
N CYS A 100 -10.83 -20.53 0.19
CA CYS A 100 -11.82 -20.68 -0.90
C CYS A 100 -12.03 -22.14 -1.36
N GLY A 101 -11.21 -23.07 -0.89
CA GLY A 101 -11.32 -24.50 -1.18
C GLY A 101 -12.13 -25.24 -0.12
N ILE A 102 -11.46 -26.10 0.65
CA ILE A 102 -12.09 -26.98 1.65
C ILE A 102 -12.83 -26.18 2.73
N ALA A 103 -12.33 -25.01 3.13
CA ALA A 103 -12.94 -24.21 4.18
C ALA A 103 -14.24 -23.49 3.74
N GLY A 104 -14.48 -23.37 2.44
CA GLY A 104 -15.72 -22.82 1.89
C GLY A 104 -15.95 -21.34 2.20
N PHE A 105 -14.88 -20.53 2.31
CA PHE A 105 -15.05 -19.07 2.25
C PHE A 105 -15.40 -18.62 0.84
N ASP A 106 -16.30 -17.64 0.75
CA ASP A 106 -16.52 -16.94 -0.50
C ASP A 106 -15.29 -16.09 -0.81
N LEU A 107 -14.92 -16.02 -2.08
CA LEU A 107 -13.76 -15.23 -2.52
C LEU A 107 -13.87 -13.76 -2.08
N SER A 108 -15.07 -13.18 -2.10
CA SER A 108 -15.33 -11.82 -1.65
C SER A 108 -15.04 -11.61 -0.16
N GLU A 109 -15.35 -12.60 0.71
CA GLU A 109 -15.04 -12.53 2.15
C GLU A 109 -13.53 -12.41 2.36
N ILE A 110 -12.75 -13.22 1.65
CA ILE A 110 -11.30 -13.24 1.75
C ILE A 110 -10.69 -11.96 1.18
N VAL A 111 -11.17 -11.51 0.02
CA VAL A 111 -10.71 -10.26 -0.61
C VAL A 111 -10.94 -9.06 0.32
N GLU A 112 -12.07 -9.00 1.02
CA GLU A 112 -12.37 -7.90 1.94
C GLU A 112 -11.38 -7.87 3.12
N ILE A 113 -11.07 -9.03 3.71
CA ILE A 113 -10.06 -9.12 4.79
C ILE A 113 -8.69 -8.64 4.30
N PHE A 114 -8.25 -9.10 3.12
CA PHE A 114 -6.95 -8.70 2.57
C PHE A 114 -6.90 -7.22 2.15
N LYS A 115 -8.05 -6.59 1.85
CA LYS A 115 -8.12 -5.13 1.59
C LYS A 115 -7.90 -4.28 2.84
N HIS A 116 -8.22 -4.79 4.02
CA HIS A 116 -8.04 -4.07 5.29
C HIS A 116 -6.62 -4.16 5.85
N VAL A 117 -5.76 -4.99 5.27
CA VAL A 117 -4.40 -5.23 5.75
C VAL A 117 -3.38 -4.73 4.73
N SER A 118 -2.40 -3.94 5.20
CA SER A 118 -1.31 -3.44 4.36
C SER A 118 -0.13 -4.41 4.38
N PHE A 119 0.27 -4.87 3.20
CA PHE A 119 1.42 -5.74 2.97
C PHE A 119 2.58 -4.97 2.33
N GLY A 120 3.81 -5.47 2.54
CA GLY A 120 4.99 -4.99 1.83
C GLY A 120 5.07 -5.55 0.40
N ASP A 121 5.98 -5.01 -0.40
CA ASP A 121 6.21 -5.42 -1.80
C ASP A 121 6.64 -6.89 -1.95
N ASN A 122 7.06 -7.50 -0.86
CA ASN A 122 7.46 -8.90 -0.79
C ASN A 122 6.28 -9.88 -0.65
N VAL A 123 5.04 -9.38 -0.64
CA VAL A 123 3.82 -10.22 -0.65
C VAL A 123 3.16 -10.15 -2.02
N ILE A 124 3.10 -11.30 -2.67
CA ILE A 124 2.48 -11.50 -3.96
C ILE A 124 1.10 -12.11 -3.72
N LEU A 125 0.05 -11.43 -4.17
CA LEU A 125 -1.34 -11.86 -4.02
C LEU A 125 -1.88 -12.53 -5.29
N PRO A 126 -2.91 -13.40 -5.20
CA PRO A 126 -3.64 -13.87 -6.37
C PRO A 126 -4.19 -12.70 -7.19
N GLU A 127 -4.35 -12.91 -8.50
CA GLU A 127 -4.91 -11.87 -9.38
C GLU A 127 -6.31 -11.43 -8.96
N GLU A 128 -7.11 -12.34 -8.41
CA GLU A 128 -8.47 -12.09 -7.94
C GLU A 128 -8.53 -11.28 -6.64
N PHE A 129 -7.42 -11.26 -5.88
CA PHE A 129 -7.28 -10.34 -4.76
C PHE A 129 -6.88 -8.94 -5.25
N GLY A 130 -6.45 -8.85 -6.52
CA GLY A 130 -6.23 -7.64 -7.28
C GLY A 130 -7.53 -6.89 -7.60
N GLU A 131 -8.06 -6.23 -6.57
CA GLU A 131 -8.77 -4.96 -6.63
C GLU A 131 -9.84 -4.81 -7.73
N GLU A 132 -10.98 -5.46 -7.58
CA GLU A 132 -12.23 -4.71 -7.76
C GLU A 132 -12.24 -3.62 -6.67
N LYS A 133 -11.69 -2.46 -7.00
CA LYS A 133 -11.78 -1.26 -6.19
C LYS A 133 -12.61 -0.24 -6.94
N CYS A 134 -13.58 0.31 -6.23
CA CYS A 134 -14.20 1.58 -6.58
C CYS A 134 -13.16 2.68 -6.35
N ILE A 135 -12.37 3.01 -7.38
CA ILE A 135 -11.38 4.08 -7.30
C ILE A 135 -11.92 5.27 -8.07
N ASP A 136 -12.23 6.34 -7.35
CA ASP A 136 -12.55 7.61 -7.99
C ASP A 136 -11.28 8.29 -8.49
N GLY A 137 -11.40 8.95 -9.64
CA GLY A 137 -10.32 9.71 -10.23
C GLY A 137 -10.79 10.61 -11.36
N PHE A 138 -9.85 10.93 -12.24
CA PHE A 138 -9.99 11.95 -13.27
C PHE A 138 -9.42 11.45 -14.59
N LYS A 139 -10.13 11.73 -15.68
CA LYS A 139 -9.69 11.37 -17.04
C LYS A 139 -9.86 12.55 -17.98
N GLY A 140 -8.77 12.90 -18.66
CA GLY A 140 -8.78 13.85 -19.77
C GLY A 140 -8.98 13.17 -21.12
N PHE A 141 -9.75 13.78 -22.00
CA PHE A 141 -10.06 13.32 -23.35
C PHE A 141 -9.57 14.31 -24.42
N ASP A 142 -9.56 13.85 -25.67
CA ASP A 142 -9.52 14.74 -26.83
C ASP A 142 -10.85 15.53 -26.92
N SER A 143 -10.87 16.61 -27.70
CA SER A 143 -12.02 17.53 -27.79
C SER A 143 -13.30 16.84 -28.28
N ASP A 144 -13.18 15.71 -28.99
CA ASP A 144 -14.26 14.87 -29.49
C ASP A 144 -14.65 13.71 -28.54
N MET A 145 -14.20 13.76 -27.28
CA MET A 145 -14.37 12.70 -26.26
C MET A 145 -13.70 11.38 -26.61
N THR A 146 -12.70 11.39 -27.47
CA THR A 146 -11.89 10.20 -27.74
C THR A 146 -10.68 10.08 -26.82
N CYS A 147 -10.19 8.84 -26.67
CA CYS A 147 -8.90 8.54 -26.10
C CYS A 147 -8.38 7.25 -26.74
N ARG A 148 -7.19 7.30 -27.35
CA ARG A 148 -6.57 6.16 -28.05
C ARG A 148 -7.48 5.54 -29.13
N GLY A 149 -8.27 6.37 -29.83
CA GLY A 149 -9.18 5.92 -30.89
C GLY A 149 -10.49 5.29 -30.40
N PHE A 150 -10.70 5.19 -29.09
CA PHE A 150 -11.99 4.81 -28.51
C PHE A 150 -12.78 6.06 -28.14
N LYS A 151 -14.07 6.10 -28.49
CA LYS A 151 -14.97 7.22 -28.19
C LYS A 151 -15.76 6.94 -26.91
N PHE A 152 -15.75 7.90 -25.99
CA PHE A 152 -16.45 7.83 -24.71
C PHE A 152 -17.63 8.80 -24.67
N GLU A 153 -18.58 8.53 -23.79
CA GLU A 153 -19.74 9.38 -23.53
C GLU A 153 -19.88 9.61 -22.02
N GLU A 154 -20.31 10.81 -21.63
CA GLU A 154 -20.59 11.14 -20.23
C GLU A 154 -21.78 10.33 -19.72
N GLY A 155 -21.65 9.73 -18.53
CA GLY A 155 -22.67 8.90 -17.90
C GLY A 155 -22.56 7.41 -18.24
N GLU A 156 -21.71 7.03 -19.20
CA GLU A 156 -21.60 5.64 -19.65
C GLU A 156 -20.55 4.84 -18.89
N THR A 157 -20.72 3.51 -18.91
CA THR A 157 -19.78 2.55 -18.30
C THR A 157 -19.23 1.62 -19.35
N TYR A 158 -17.92 1.43 -19.35
CA TYR A 158 -17.21 0.62 -20.32
C TYR A 158 -16.45 -0.50 -19.61
N GLU A 159 -16.42 -1.67 -20.23
CA GLU A 159 -15.76 -2.87 -19.71
C GLU A 159 -14.96 -3.54 -20.82
N GLU A 160 -13.74 -3.97 -20.53
CA GLU A 160 -12.88 -4.72 -21.42
C GLU A 160 -12.46 -6.02 -20.75
N ASP A 161 -12.72 -7.16 -21.42
CA ASP A 161 -12.34 -8.50 -20.95
C ASP A 161 -10.87 -8.79 -21.27
N ALA A 162 -9.99 -7.96 -20.71
CA ALA A 162 -8.54 -8.08 -20.84
C ALA A 162 -7.86 -7.62 -19.55
N ASN A 163 -6.88 -8.39 -19.07
CA ASN A 163 -6.08 -8.00 -17.90
C ASN A 163 -5.45 -6.61 -18.13
N PRO A 164 -5.68 -5.63 -17.23
CA PRO A 164 -5.30 -4.25 -17.47
C PRO A 164 -3.79 -4.09 -17.31
N LYS A 165 -3.14 -3.44 -18.28
CA LYS A 165 -1.70 -3.15 -18.26
C LYS A 165 -1.50 -1.65 -18.41
N VAL A 166 -0.87 -1.02 -17.43
CA VAL A 166 -0.60 0.43 -17.49
C VAL A 166 0.18 0.73 -18.76
N CYS A 167 -0.28 1.75 -19.49
CA CYS A 167 0.21 2.16 -20.80
C CYS A 167 -0.10 1.23 -21.98
N GLU A 168 -0.53 -0.02 -21.79
CA GLU A 168 -0.76 -0.98 -22.90
C GLU A 168 -2.21 -1.44 -23.06
N LYS A 169 -2.94 -1.75 -21.97
CA LYS A 169 -4.31 -2.32 -22.02
C LYS A 169 -5.22 -1.80 -20.89
N GLY A 170 -6.51 -1.75 -21.15
CA GLY A 170 -7.53 -1.23 -20.23
C GLY A 170 -7.69 0.29 -20.27
N PHE A 171 -8.62 0.79 -19.46
CA PHE A 171 -8.99 2.21 -19.41
C PHE A 171 -8.10 2.97 -18.42
N HIS A 172 -7.33 3.94 -18.92
CA HIS A 172 -6.44 4.75 -18.06
C HIS A 172 -7.12 6.00 -17.50
N PHE A 173 -6.85 6.29 -16.23
CA PHE A 173 -7.24 7.51 -15.52
C PHE A 173 -6.17 7.87 -14.47
N CYS A 174 -6.32 9.03 -13.81
CA CYS A 174 -5.42 9.49 -12.74
C CYS A 174 -6.22 9.66 -11.45
N GLU A 175 -5.71 9.21 -10.30
CA GLU A 175 -6.38 9.45 -9.01
C GLU A 175 -6.31 10.94 -8.60
N SER A 176 -5.19 11.60 -8.92
CA SER A 176 -5.04 13.04 -8.70
C SER A 176 -5.52 13.82 -9.94
N PRO A 177 -6.29 14.92 -9.77
CA PRO A 177 -6.67 15.79 -10.87
C PRO A 177 -5.47 16.32 -11.66
N PHE A 178 -4.43 16.81 -10.97
CA PHE A 178 -3.30 17.46 -11.63
C PHE A 178 -2.38 16.49 -12.37
N SER A 179 -2.39 15.21 -12.00
CA SER A 179 -1.67 14.16 -12.74
C SER A 179 -2.21 13.96 -14.16
N VAL A 180 -3.45 14.38 -14.46
CA VAL A 180 -3.96 14.40 -15.84
C VAL A 180 -3.07 15.25 -16.75
N LEU A 181 -2.49 16.33 -16.21
CA LEU A 181 -1.66 17.28 -16.96
C LEU A 181 -0.29 16.70 -17.38
N ASN A 182 0.14 15.59 -16.77
CA ASN A 182 1.35 14.88 -17.20
C ASN A 182 1.15 14.13 -18.53
N TYR A 183 -0.11 13.94 -18.93
CA TYR A 183 -0.48 13.13 -20.10
C TYR A 183 -1.18 13.91 -21.19
N ARG A 184 -1.78 15.05 -20.86
CA ARG A 184 -2.44 15.94 -21.81
C ARG A 184 -2.21 17.40 -21.40
N PRO A 185 -1.99 18.31 -22.37
CA PRO A 185 -1.96 19.74 -22.08
C PRO A 185 -3.27 20.22 -21.45
N MET A 186 -3.21 21.29 -20.66
CA MET A 186 -4.40 21.88 -20.03
C MET A 186 -5.38 22.45 -21.07
N LEU A 187 -4.85 22.95 -22.19
CA LEU A 187 -5.62 23.59 -23.26
C LEU A 187 -5.43 22.80 -24.57
N ASP A 188 -6.47 22.78 -25.40
CA ASP A 188 -6.37 22.32 -26.78
C ASP A 188 -5.74 23.39 -27.71
N ASP A 189 -5.60 23.05 -28.99
CA ASP A 189 -5.00 23.93 -30.01
C ASP A 189 -5.78 25.24 -30.21
N ASP A 190 -7.07 25.26 -29.84
CA ASP A 190 -7.96 26.42 -29.89
C ASP A 190 -7.98 27.21 -28.57
N CYS A 191 -7.05 26.90 -27.65
CA CYS A 191 -6.94 27.49 -26.31
C CYS A 191 -8.15 27.24 -25.40
N ASN A 192 -8.94 26.21 -25.66
CA ASN A 192 -10.05 25.81 -24.78
C ASN A 192 -9.56 24.81 -23.74
N PHE A 193 -10.14 24.87 -22.54
CA PHE A 193 -9.87 23.87 -21.51
C PHE A 193 -10.31 22.48 -21.96
N ILE A 194 -9.39 21.51 -21.88
CA ILE A 194 -9.64 20.15 -22.37
C ILE A 194 -10.79 19.47 -21.61
N PRO A 195 -11.52 18.53 -22.21
CA PRO A 195 -12.54 17.77 -21.48
C PRO A 195 -11.90 16.89 -20.41
N ILE A 196 -12.12 17.22 -19.14
CA ILE A 196 -11.73 16.40 -17.98
C ILE A 196 -12.99 15.98 -17.26
N HIS A 197 -13.14 14.68 -17.02
CA HIS A 197 -14.28 14.12 -16.30
C HIS A 197 -13.81 13.48 -15.00
N ARG A 198 -14.70 13.47 -14.00
CA ARG A 198 -14.62 12.50 -12.92
C ARG A 198 -14.86 11.12 -13.48
N VAL A 199 -14.15 10.13 -12.99
CA VAL A 199 -14.35 8.73 -13.37
C VAL A 199 -14.32 7.86 -12.14
N THR A 200 -14.99 6.73 -12.23
CA THR A 200 -14.94 5.70 -11.18
C THR A 200 -14.50 4.40 -11.85
N ALA A 201 -13.36 3.87 -11.41
CA ALA A 201 -12.98 2.52 -11.76
C ALA A 201 -13.86 1.55 -10.99
N LEU A 202 -14.45 0.59 -11.69
CA LEU A 202 -15.38 -0.41 -11.15
C LEU A 202 -14.85 -1.84 -11.30
N GLY A 203 -13.73 -2.01 -12.00
CA GLY A 203 -13.11 -3.30 -12.28
C GLY A 203 -11.71 -3.39 -11.72
N ARG A 204 -10.99 -4.44 -12.14
CA ARG A 204 -9.61 -4.70 -11.71
C ARG A 204 -8.73 -3.51 -12.04
N CYS A 205 -7.95 -3.02 -11.08
CA CYS A 205 -7.10 -1.85 -11.24
C CYS A 205 -5.60 -2.18 -11.16
N ARG A 206 -4.79 -1.49 -11.97
CA ARG A 206 -3.32 -1.48 -11.89
C ARG A 206 -2.82 -0.04 -11.89
N SER A 207 -2.21 0.40 -10.80
CA SER A 207 -1.63 1.75 -10.66
C SER A 207 -0.12 1.72 -10.89
N ASP A 208 0.42 2.76 -11.51
CA ASP A 208 1.85 3.04 -11.66
C ASP A 208 2.04 4.56 -11.47
N ASN A 209 2.71 4.93 -10.37
CA ASN A 209 2.91 6.31 -9.93
C ASN A 209 1.62 7.13 -9.87
N ASP A 210 1.33 7.90 -10.92
CA ASP A 210 0.25 8.89 -10.98
C ASP A 210 -0.89 8.48 -11.92
N LYS A 211 -0.80 7.29 -12.54
CA LYS A 211 -1.77 6.74 -13.49
C LYS A 211 -2.25 5.35 -13.07
N THR A 212 -3.53 5.10 -13.30
CA THR A 212 -4.20 3.82 -13.03
C THR A 212 -4.89 3.31 -14.30
N ALA A 213 -4.77 2.02 -14.57
CA ALA A 213 -5.51 1.29 -15.61
C ALA A 213 -6.60 0.45 -14.96
N THR A 214 -7.80 0.41 -15.53
CA THR A 214 -8.89 -0.47 -15.05
C THR A 214 -9.54 -1.27 -16.18
N THR A 215 -10.08 -2.46 -15.86
CA THR A 215 -10.90 -3.24 -16.80
C THR A 215 -12.30 -2.68 -16.98
N LYS A 216 -12.79 -1.89 -16.01
CA LYS A 216 -14.14 -1.32 -16.07
C LYS A 216 -14.16 0.09 -15.53
N ILE A 217 -14.61 1.04 -16.33
CA ILE A 217 -14.61 2.47 -15.98
C ILE A 217 -15.98 3.08 -16.23
N HIS A 218 -16.46 3.88 -15.28
CA HIS A 218 -17.61 4.76 -15.45
C HIS A 218 -17.13 6.19 -15.69
N ILE A 219 -17.65 6.83 -16.74
CA ILE A 219 -17.36 8.22 -17.07
C ILE A 219 -18.40 9.11 -16.40
N GLY A 220 -18.02 9.79 -15.32
CA GLY A 220 -18.87 10.71 -14.59
C GLY A 220 -18.86 12.14 -15.18
N ALA A 221 -19.31 13.09 -14.36
CA ALA A 221 -19.52 14.47 -14.77
C ALA A 221 -18.24 15.16 -15.30
N LYS A 222 -18.40 15.95 -16.37
CA LYS A 222 -17.38 16.90 -16.84
C LYS A 222 -17.08 17.97 -15.80
N LEU A 223 -15.81 18.29 -15.63
CA LEU A 223 -15.34 19.41 -14.83
C LEU A 223 -15.12 20.63 -15.73
N ASN A 224 -15.61 21.78 -15.29
CA ASN A 224 -15.11 23.05 -15.82
C ASN A 224 -13.75 23.40 -15.16
N PHE A 225 -13.10 24.44 -15.66
CA PHE A 225 -11.79 24.86 -15.15
C PHE A 225 -11.79 25.12 -13.64
N SER A 226 -12.81 25.82 -13.11
CA SER A 226 -12.92 26.11 -11.68
C SER A 226 -13.07 24.84 -10.85
N ASP A 227 -13.91 23.90 -11.29
CA ASP A 227 -14.13 22.63 -10.60
C ASP A 227 -12.89 21.74 -10.62
N PHE A 228 -12.10 21.78 -11.70
CA PHE A 228 -10.83 21.09 -11.81
C PHE A 228 -9.78 21.62 -10.82
N ILE A 229 -9.61 22.94 -10.76
CA ILE A 229 -8.70 23.58 -9.80
C ILE A 229 -9.14 23.26 -8.36
N LYS A 230 -10.44 23.38 -8.08
CA LYS A 230 -11.00 23.03 -6.77
C LYS A 230 -10.72 21.57 -6.41
N ALA A 231 -10.97 20.64 -7.33
CA ALA A 231 -10.71 19.22 -7.10
C ALA A 231 -9.23 18.96 -6.78
N GLY A 232 -8.30 19.64 -7.46
CA GLY A 232 -6.87 19.51 -7.19
C GLY A 232 -6.47 20.02 -5.80
N ILE A 233 -7.01 21.17 -5.39
CA ILE A 233 -6.80 21.70 -4.03
C ILE A 233 -7.38 20.77 -2.98
N ASP A 234 -8.61 20.28 -3.17
CA ASP A 234 -9.27 19.35 -2.25
C ASP A 234 -8.47 18.05 -2.10
N PHE A 235 -7.97 17.50 -3.22
CA PHE A 235 -7.12 16.31 -3.22
C PHE A 235 -5.84 16.51 -2.40
N LEU A 236 -5.14 17.63 -2.62
CA LEU A 236 -3.92 17.97 -1.86
C LEU A 236 -4.23 18.21 -0.38
N TYR A 237 -5.32 18.91 -0.07
CA TYR A 237 -5.74 19.14 1.32
C TYR A 237 -6.03 17.82 2.03
N GLU A 238 -6.71 16.88 1.38
CA GLU A 238 -7.01 15.59 1.98
C GLU A 238 -5.74 14.75 2.20
N LYS A 239 -4.88 14.64 1.17
CA LYS A 239 -3.68 13.80 1.21
C LYS A 239 -2.58 14.36 2.10
N CYS A 240 -2.38 15.69 2.11
CA CYS A 240 -1.26 16.32 2.80
C CYS A 240 -1.63 16.91 4.16
N ILE A 241 -2.88 17.38 4.36
CA ILE A 241 -3.27 18.11 5.57
C ILE A 241 -4.17 17.25 6.46
N LYS A 242 -5.26 16.67 5.95
CA LYS A 242 -6.14 15.82 6.78
C LYS A 242 -5.48 14.51 7.20
N ARG A 243 -4.68 13.92 6.30
CA ARG A 243 -3.92 12.69 6.58
C ARG A 243 -2.53 12.98 7.15
N ALA A 244 -2.20 14.25 7.40
CA ALA A 244 -1.06 14.56 8.24
C ALA A 244 -1.26 13.85 9.59
N PRO A 245 -0.22 13.27 10.19
CA PRO A 245 -0.35 12.62 11.48
C PRO A 245 -1.00 13.59 12.48
N THR A 246 -2.19 13.26 12.98
CA THR A 246 -2.88 14.03 14.03
C THR A 246 -2.26 13.82 15.40
N VAL A 247 -1.08 13.18 15.46
CA VAL A 247 -0.32 13.06 16.70
C VAL A 247 -0.05 14.46 17.20
N ASN A 248 -0.76 14.81 18.28
CA ASN A 248 -0.12 15.43 19.41
C ASN A 248 1.26 14.78 19.52
N VAL A 249 2.32 15.57 19.33
CA VAL A 249 3.70 15.16 19.60
C VAL A 249 3.65 14.37 20.90
N ASP A 250 3.95 13.08 20.80
CA ASP A 250 3.68 12.11 21.84
C ASP A 250 4.31 12.60 23.16
N THR A 251 3.50 12.95 24.15
CA THR A 251 3.97 13.41 25.46
C THR A 251 4.22 12.23 26.41
N SER A 252 4.25 10.99 25.89
CA SER A 252 4.49 9.78 26.66
C SER A 252 5.98 9.49 26.85
N ASP A 253 6.29 8.69 27.87
CA ASP A 253 7.64 8.22 28.18
C ASP A 253 8.12 7.25 27.08
N GLY A 254 8.78 7.79 26.04
CA GLY A 254 9.34 7.00 24.92
C GLY A 254 9.29 7.66 23.53
N ALA A 255 8.81 8.90 23.42
CA ALA A 255 8.71 9.60 22.14
C ALA A 255 10.10 9.83 21.49
N HIS A 256 10.29 9.34 20.27
CA HIS A 256 11.53 9.49 19.48
C HIS A 256 11.26 10.30 18.20
N ILE A 257 12.10 11.31 17.92
CA ILE A 257 12.12 12.00 16.62
C ILE A 257 13.22 11.36 15.76
N GLY A 258 12.83 10.62 14.73
CA GLY A 258 13.75 10.06 13.73
C GLY A 258 13.85 10.96 12.49
N SER A 259 15.07 11.30 12.09
CA SER A 259 15.37 11.99 10.83
C SER A 259 16.54 11.26 10.16
N SER A 260 16.36 10.77 8.93
CA SER A 260 17.33 9.94 8.23
C SER A 260 17.37 10.26 6.73
N GLY A 261 18.55 10.25 6.13
CA GLY A 261 18.81 10.60 4.72
C GLY A 261 19.96 11.61 4.60
N ASP A 262 20.55 11.74 3.40
CA ASP A 262 21.77 12.53 3.18
C ASP A 262 21.60 14.05 3.42
N GLU A 263 20.36 14.56 3.43
CA GLU A 263 20.03 15.98 3.65
C GLU A 263 19.02 16.20 4.80
N ALA A 264 18.92 15.24 5.73
CA ALA A 264 17.92 15.28 6.78
C ALA A 264 18.21 16.41 7.80
N GLN A 265 17.26 17.33 8.00
CA GLN A 265 17.41 18.49 8.89
C GLN A 265 16.31 18.53 9.97
N ILE A 266 16.68 18.87 11.22
CA ILE A 266 15.72 19.17 12.30
C ILE A 266 15.96 20.61 12.75
N GLY A 267 15.03 21.51 12.42
CA GLY A 267 15.09 22.93 12.83
C GLY A 267 14.09 23.25 13.93
N SER A 268 14.47 24.15 14.85
CA SER A 268 13.54 24.80 15.79
C SER A 268 13.71 26.32 15.65
N SER A 269 12.63 27.07 15.42
CA SER A 269 12.66 28.52 15.16
C SER A 269 11.49 29.26 15.81
N GLY A 270 11.72 30.50 16.28
CA GLY A 270 10.70 31.36 16.91
C GLY A 270 11.20 31.99 18.22
N TYR A 271 10.46 32.95 18.77
CA TYR A 271 10.85 33.75 19.96
C TYR A 271 11.03 32.92 21.26
N GLY A 272 10.62 31.65 21.28
CA GLY A 272 10.75 30.73 22.41
C GLY A 272 11.22 29.32 22.04
N ALA A 273 11.84 29.16 20.87
CA ALA A 273 12.35 27.87 20.41
C ALA A 273 13.43 27.34 21.36
N ARG A 274 13.28 26.09 21.80
CA ARG A 274 14.20 25.41 22.72
C ARG A 274 14.40 23.96 22.28
N ILE A 275 15.65 23.55 22.14
CA ILE A 275 16.04 22.14 22.03
C ILE A 275 16.87 21.82 23.27
N GLY A 276 16.40 20.88 24.09
CA GLY A 276 17.07 20.44 25.31
C GLY A 276 16.94 18.94 25.46
N SER A 277 18.01 18.30 25.93
CA SER A 277 18.04 16.88 26.29
C SER A 277 18.18 16.78 27.81
N SER A 278 17.29 16.03 28.48
CA SER A 278 17.27 15.89 29.94
C SER A 278 16.83 14.49 30.33
N GLY A 279 17.49 13.88 31.32
CA GLY A 279 17.27 12.50 31.76
C GLY A 279 18.58 11.85 32.21
N ASN A 280 18.51 10.67 32.84
CA ASN A 280 19.68 10.00 33.46
C ASN A 280 20.80 9.64 32.47
N VAL A 281 20.54 9.61 31.16
CA VAL A 281 21.51 9.27 30.09
C VAL A 281 21.35 10.22 28.89
N ALA A 282 21.02 11.49 29.14
CA ALA A 282 20.87 12.50 28.09
C ALA A 282 22.22 12.79 27.41
N GLN A 283 22.26 12.70 26.08
CA GLN A 283 23.44 13.03 25.27
C GLN A 283 23.05 13.99 24.13
N ILE A 284 23.86 15.02 23.91
CA ILE A 284 23.82 15.88 22.72
C ILE A 284 25.26 15.93 22.20
N GLY A 285 25.49 15.43 20.98
CA GLY A 285 26.78 15.42 20.34
C GLY A 285 26.64 15.72 18.85
N SER A 286 27.70 16.27 18.26
CA SER A 286 27.86 16.38 16.82
C SER A 286 29.11 15.59 16.41
N SER A 287 29.04 14.92 15.27
CA SER A 287 30.13 14.08 14.75
C SER A 287 30.12 14.09 13.22
N GLY A 288 31.28 14.00 12.59
CA GLY A 288 31.45 14.16 11.14
C GLY A 288 32.47 15.25 10.81
N ASP A 289 32.90 15.32 9.55
CA ASP A 289 34.07 16.11 9.12
C ASP A 289 33.94 17.63 9.33
N GLU A 290 32.72 18.16 9.47
CA GLU A 290 32.43 19.59 9.69
C GLU A 290 31.48 19.84 10.87
N ALA A 291 31.44 18.92 11.83
CA ALA A 291 30.50 18.99 12.95
C ALA A 291 30.80 20.19 13.88
N GLN A 292 29.82 21.08 14.10
CA GLN A 292 29.95 22.27 14.94
C GLN A 292 28.85 22.31 16.02
N ILE A 293 29.24 22.57 17.27
CA ILE A 293 28.34 22.94 18.37
C ILE A 293 28.82 24.29 18.90
N GLY A 294 27.96 25.31 18.86
CA GLY A 294 28.26 26.64 19.35
C GLY A 294 27.10 27.22 20.14
N SER A 295 27.41 28.09 21.10
CA SER A 295 26.44 28.98 21.73
C SER A 295 26.78 30.42 21.38
N SER A 296 25.78 31.25 21.08
CA SER A 296 25.98 32.66 20.71
C SER A 296 24.78 33.50 21.15
N GLY A 297 25.01 34.75 21.57
CA GLY A 297 23.99 35.68 22.04
C GLY A 297 24.25 36.20 23.46
N ASP A 298 23.50 37.22 23.89
CA ASP A 298 23.63 37.81 25.23
C ASP A 298 23.19 36.81 26.31
N GLY A 299 24.11 36.45 27.20
CA GLY A 299 23.87 35.48 28.29
C GLY A 299 24.13 34.02 27.91
N ALA A 300 24.74 33.74 26.76
CA ALA A 300 25.14 32.38 26.39
C ALA A 300 26.13 31.79 27.41
N GLN A 301 25.83 30.60 27.93
CA GLN A 301 26.68 29.87 28.87
C GLN A 301 26.85 28.42 28.39
N ILE A 302 28.08 27.92 28.42
CA ILE A 302 28.40 26.48 28.31
C ILE A 302 29.09 26.11 29.61
N GLY A 303 28.47 25.21 30.39
CA GLY A 303 29.06 24.66 31.60
C GLY A 303 29.11 23.15 31.52
N SER A 304 30.26 22.56 31.85
CA SER A 304 30.41 21.12 32.10
C SER A 304 30.53 20.88 33.61
N SER A 305 29.82 19.88 34.12
CA SER A 305 29.96 19.44 35.51
C SER A 305 29.54 17.98 35.66
N GLY A 306 30.34 17.19 36.38
CA GLY A 306 30.15 15.77 36.63
C GLY A 306 31.47 15.11 37.05
N ASP A 307 31.44 13.89 37.59
CA ASP A 307 32.69 13.15 37.88
C ASP A 307 33.38 12.79 36.56
N GLY A 308 34.47 13.51 36.27
CA GLY A 308 35.25 13.41 35.03
C GLY A 308 35.00 14.51 33.99
N ALA A 309 34.27 15.57 34.34
CA ALA A 309 34.08 16.77 33.51
C ALA A 309 35.27 17.75 33.55
#